data_AF-A0A0F9SY52-F1
#
_entry.id   AF-A0A0F9SY52-F1
#
_cell.length_a   1.000
_cell.length_b   1.000
_cell.length_c   1.000
_cell.angle_alpha   90.00
_cell.angle_beta   90.00
_cell.angle_gamma   90.00
#
_symmetry.space_group_name_H-M   'P 1'
#
loop_
_entity.id
_entity.type
_entity.pdbx_description
1 polymer ?
#
loop_
_entity_poly.entity_id
_entity_poly.type
_entity_poly.pdbx_seq_one_letter_code
_entity_poly.pdbx_strand_id
1 'polypeptide(L)'
;MIKYFHTLTEKEFTKISKRKITWGQCAKDYPQPKWCSYPDAVNGIMGCWSLVGFMVTGKDYCKNCDEYIGWARQILRLWVRR
;
A
#
# COMPACT_ATOMS: atom_id res chain seq x y z
N MET A 1 0.53 -15.60 -8.87
CA MET A 1 1.07 -14.22 -8.74
C MET A 1 0.22 -13.50 -7.72
N ILE A 2 0.84 -12.85 -6.74
CA ILE A 2 0.12 -12.10 -5.71
C ILE A 2 -0.25 -10.74 -6.31
N LYS A 3 -1.53 -10.37 -6.26
CA LYS A 3 -2.03 -9.10 -6.80
C LYS A 3 -1.99 -8.05 -5.68
N TYR A 4 -1.38 -6.90 -5.93
CA TYR A 4 -1.30 -5.84 -4.91
C TYR A 4 -2.59 -5.04 -4.84
N PHE A 5 -2.87 -4.46 -3.67
CA PHE A 5 -4.09 -3.67 -3.46
C PHE A 5 -4.25 -2.51 -4.46
N HIS A 6 -3.17 -1.78 -4.74
CA HIS A 6 -3.16 -0.66 -5.69
C HIS A 6 -3.41 -1.04 -7.16
N THR A 7 -3.35 -2.33 -7.49
CA THR A 7 -3.60 -2.84 -8.86
C THR A 7 -5.01 -3.39 -9.06
N LEU A 8 -5.83 -3.35 -8.00
CA LEU A 8 -7.23 -3.72 -8.09
C LEU A 8 -7.95 -2.75 -9.02
N THR A 9 -8.92 -3.26 -9.77
CA THR A 9 -9.88 -2.42 -10.49
C THR A 9 -11.01 -2.03 -9.55
N GLU A 10 -11.71 -0.94 -9.87
CA GLU A 10 -12.86 -0.46 -9.09
C GLU A 10 -13.95 -1.55 -8.93
N LYS A 11 -14.16 -2.36 -9.98
CA LYS A 11 -15.10 -3.51 -9.94
C LYS A 11 -14.66 -4.58 -8.94
N GLU A 12 -13.36 -4.88 -8.89
CA GLU A 12 -12.80 -5.84 -7.94
C GLU A 12 -12.85 -5.30 -6.51
N PHE A 13 -12.49 -4.03 -6.32
CA PHE A 13 -12.56 -3.34 -5.03
C PHE A 13 -13.99 -3.33 -4.49
N THR A 14 -14.98 -3.00 -5.32
CA THR A 14 -16.40 -3.06 -4.95
C THR A 14 -16.84 -4.48 -4.59
N LYS A 15 -16.37 -5.50 -5.31
CA LYS A 15 -16.65 -6.90 -4.99
C LYS A 15 -16.05 -7.31 -3.65
N ILE A 16 -14.83 -6.86 -3.34
CA ILE A 16 -14.15 -7.13 -2.08
C ILE A 16 -14.86 -6.42 -0.92
N SER A 17 -15.22 -5.14 -1.09
CA SER A 17 -15.97 -4.36 -0.09
C SER A 17 -17.33 -4.98 0.24
N LYS A 18 -17.99 -5.60 -0.75
CA LYS A 18 -19.23 -6.37 -0.54
C LYS A 18 -19.01 -7.72 0.15
N ARG A 19 -17.79 -8.26 0.14
CA ARG A 19 -17.47 -9.48 0.89
C ARG A 19 -17.31 -9.10 2.37
N LYS A 20 -17.94 -9.85 3.26
CA LYS A 20 -17.77 -9.71 4.72
C LYS A 20 -16.42 -10.29 5.19
N ILE A 21 -15.31 -9.84 4.60
CA ILE A 21 -13.96 -10.23 5.00
C ILE A 21 -13.35 -9.18 5.92
N THR A 22 -12.39 -9.60 6.75
CA THR A 22 -11.62 -8.68 7.59
C THR A 22 -10.48 -8.05 6.80
N TRP A 23 -10.02 -6.88 7.23
CA TRP A 23 -8.85 -6.22 6.64
C TRP A 23 -7.58 -7.08 6.73
N GLY A 24 -7.41 -7.84 7.82
CA GLY A 24 -6.29 -8.79 7.94
C GLY A 24 -6.32 -9.89 6.87
N GLN A 25 -7.51 -10.38 6.50
CA GLN A 25 -7.65 -11.32 5.38
C GLN A 25 -7.42 -10.62 4.05
N CYS A 26 -7.92 -9.39 3.91
CA CYS A 26 -7.73 -8.58 2.70
C CYS A 26 -6.25 -8.28 2.44
N ALA A 27 -5.47 -7.97 3.47
CA ALA A 27 -4.03 -7.73 3.37
C ALA A 27 -3.23 -8.99 3.01
N LYS A 28 -3.72 -10.19 3.36
CA LYS A 28 -3.11 -11.47 2.94
C LYS A 28 -3.38 -11.76 1.46
N ASP A 29 -4.63 -11.57 1.02
CA ASP A 29 -5.05 -11.83 -0.36
C ASP A 29 -4.51 -10.75 -1.33
N TYR A 30 -4.47 -9.50 -0.86
CA TYR A 30 -4.08 -8.31 -1.62
C TYR A 30 -3.13 -7.42 -0.79
N PRO A 31 -1.85 -7.79 -0.71
CA PRO A 31 -0.90 -7.06 0.12
C PRO A 31 -0.58 -5.66 -0.43
N GLN A 32 0.04 -4.87 0.44
CA GLN A 32 0.58 -3.57 0.08
C GLN A 32 1.68 -3.69 -0.99
N PRO A 33 1.86 -2.66 -1.83
CA PRO A 33 2.96 -2.65 -2.80
C PRO A 33 4.34 -2.70 -2.14
N LYS A 34 5.30 -3.35 -2.78
CA LYS A 34 6.70 -3.45 -2.32
C LYS A 34 7.41 -2.11 -2.13
N TRP A 35 6.97 -1.07 -2.83
CA TRP A 35 7.52 0.28 -2.73
C TRP A 35 6.91 1.08 -1.57
N CYS A 36 5.80 0.62 -0.99
CA CYS A 36 5.18 1.26 0.17
C CYS A 36 5.88 0.79 1.44
N SER A 37 6.46 1.75 2.16
CA SER A 37 7.18 1.52 3.42
C SER A 37 6.33 1.79 4.65
N TYR A 38 5.06 2.11 4.45
CA TYR A 38 4.11 2.29 5.53
C TYR A 38 3.84 0.93 6.19
N PRO A 39 3.99 0.79 7.50
CA PRO A 39 3.74 -0.48 8.19
C PRO A 39 2.25 -0.86 8.07
N ASP A 40 1.99 -2.10 7.67
CA ASP A 40 0.63 -2.67 7.59
C ASP A 40 -0.37 -1.80 6.83
N ALA A 41 0.04 -1.25 5.68
CA ALA A 41 -0.70 -0.22 4.95
C ALA A 41 -2.15 -0.60 4.57
N VAL A 42 -2.47 -1.91 4.50
CA VAL A 42 -3.78 -2.47 4.11
C VAL A 42 -4.59 -2.99 5.31
N ASN A 43 -4.13 -2.79 6.56
CA ASN A 43 -4.77 -3.36 7.76
C ASN A 43 -6.04 -2.60 8.22
N GLY A 44 -6.33 -1.42 7.67
CA GLY A 44 -7.62 -0.73 7.83
C GLY A 44 -7.96 -0.18 9.23
N ILE A 45 -7.23 -0.62 10.27
CA ILE A 45 -7.30 -0.09 11.64
C ILE A 45 -6.16 0.91 11.87
N MET A 46 -4.95 0.50 11.50
CA MET A 46 -3.72 1.29 11.46
C MET A 46 -3.10 1.07 10.09
N GLY A 47 -2.57 2.11 9.44
CA GLY A 47 -2.02 2.00 8.09
C GLY A 47 -2.32 3.20 7.20
N CYS A 48 -2.29 2.98 5.88
CA CYS A 48 -2.49 4.03 4.89
C CYS A 48 -3.96 4.14 4.48
N TRP A 49 -4.65 5.15 4.99
CA TRP A 49 -6.05 5.46 4.68
C TRP A 49 -6.30 5.69 3.19
N SER A 50 -5.34 6.31 2.49
CA SER A 50 -5.43 6.51 1.04
C SER A 50 -5.36 5.20 0.26
N LEU A 51 -4.61 4.20 0.76
CA LEU A 51 -4.50 2.90 0.09
C LEU A 51 -5.78 2.10 0.29
N VAL A 52 -6.27 1.96 1.52
CA VAL A 52 -7.52 1.24 1.82
C VAL A 52 -8.76 1.94 1.24
N GLY A 53 -8.70 3.26 1.09
CA GLY A 53 -9.71 4.07 0.40
C GLY A 53 -9.60 4.06 -1.13
N PHE A 54 -8.74 3.22 -1.71
CA PHE A 54 -8.58 3.06 -3.17
C PHE A 54 -8.17 4.36 -3.91
N MET A 55 -7.48 5.28 -3.23
CA MET A 55 -6.96 6.53 -3.83
C MET A 55 -5.55 6.40 -4.41
N VAL A 56 -4.79 5.38 -3.97
CA VAL A 56 -3.40 5.17 -4.39
C VAL A 56 -3.37 4.42 -5.71
N THR A 57 -3.06 5.12 -6.80
CA THR A 57 -2.93 4.55 -8.15
C THR A 57 -1.51 4.09 -8.51
N GLY A 58 -0.50 4.50 -7.74
CA GLY A 58 0.88 4.15 -7.97
C GLY A 58 1.86 4.90 -7.08
N LYS A 59 3.16 4.65 -7.27
CA LYS A 59 4.26 5.25 -6.49
C LYS A 59 4.23 6.79 -6.52
N ASP A 60 3.76 7.37 -7.63
CA ASP A 60 3.76 8.82 -7.83
C ASP A 60 2.74 9.54 -6.92
N TYR A 61 1.67 8.84 -6.50
CA TYR A 61 0.75 9.36 -5.50
C TYR A 61 1.45 9.53 -4.13
N CYS A 62 2.40 8.65 -3.82
CA CYS A 62 3.11 8.62 -2.54
C CYS A 62 4.40 9.45 -2.53
N LYS A 63 4.71 10.22 -3.58
CA LYS A 63 5.95 11.03 -3.66
C LYS A 63 6.12 12.03 -2.49
N ASN A 64 5.00 12.46 -1.92
CA ASN A 64 4.93 13.40 -0.79
C ASN A 64 4.56 12.71 0.55
N CYS A 65 4.52 11.37 0.59
CA CYS A 65 4.26 10.62 1.81
C CYS A 65 5.55 10.55 2.65
N ASP A 66 5.48 10.96 3.91
CA ASP A 66 6.64 11.03 4.79
C ASP A 66 7.32 9.66 4.97
N GLU A 67 6.53 8.59 5.06
CA GLU A 67 7.01 7.21 5.17
C GLU A 67 7.72 6.75 3.89
N TYR A 68 7.24 7.19 2.72
CA TYR A 68 7.88 6.90 1.43
C TYR A 68 9.18 7.70 1.26
N ILE A 69 9.18 8.98 1.63
CA ILE A 69 10.35 9.87 1.57
C ILE A 69 11.44 9.40 2.55
N GLY A 70 11.06 8.99 3.76
CA GLY A 70 11.97 8.48 4.77
C GLY A 70 12.73 7.24 4.28
N TRP A 71 12.01 6.27 3.71
CA TRP A 71 12.62 5.08 3.12
C TRP A 71 13.51 5.40 1.92
N ALA A 72 13.05 6.28 1.00
CA ALA A 72 13.84 6.71 -0.15
C ALA A 72 15.15 7.39 0.29
N ARG A 73 15.11 8.27 1.30
CA ARG A 73 16.30 8.91 1.88
C ARG A 73 17.23 7.90 2.54
N GLN A 74 16.70 6.91 3.24
CA GLN A 74 17.51 5.88 3.90
C GLN A 74 18.26 5.03 2.88
N ILE A 75 17.60 4.64 1.77
CA ILE A 75 18.24 3.93 0.66
C ILE A 75 19.30 4.79 -0.01
N LEU A 76 19.01 6.07 -0.30
CA LEU A 76 19.99 6.99 -0.89
C LEU A 76 21.22 7.16 0.01
N ARG A 77 21.02 7.29 1.33
CA ARG A 77 22.13 7.35 2.30
C ARG A 77 22.97 6.08 2.34
N LEU A 78 22.35 4.91 2.20
CA LEU A 78 23.06 3.62 2.12
C LEU A 78 23.84 3.47 0.81
N TRP A 79 23.36 4.05 -0.29
CA TRP A 79 24.03 4.03 -1.59
C TRP A 79 25.19 5.02 -1.71
N VAL A 80 25.08 6.20 -1.08
CA VAL A 80 26.16 7.22 -1.10
C VAL A 80 27.35 6.85 -0.18
N ARG A 81 27.16 5.88 0.73
CA ARG A 81 28.22 5.35 1.61
C ARG A 81 28.97 4.14 1.04
N ARG A 82 28.76 3.81 -0.24
CA ARG A 82 29.36 2.65 -0.91
C ARG A 82 30.37 3.07 -1.97
#